data_AF-A0A7Z7C094-F1
#
_entry.id   AF-A0A7Z7C094-F1
#
_cell.length_a   1.000
_cell.length_b   1.000
_cell.length_c   1.000
_cell.angle_alpha   90.00
_cell.angle_beta   90.00
_cell.angle_gamma   90.00
#
_symmetry.space_group_name_H-M   'P 1'
#
loop_
_entity.id
_entity.type
_entity.pdbx_description
1 polymer ?
#
loop_
_entity_poly.entity_id
_entity_poly.type
_entity_poly.pdbx_seq_one_letter_code
_entity_poly.pdbx_strand_id
1 'polypeptide(L)'
;MSTIAPATPAPSRRAARRLLTAARILLGLAVVALGILFLVVEYSARLLEAQVGAWLVDTLFATNALPSLSAGTPAVVFGVHDTFLALRITIECSIALYAGSIVIFGGLLMMLPRLRTVRVVVATALGAGLMILLNQVRIVGLAWVLSEYGRDGFEWAHSLGGSFLMTAGLVVSLGVFLGIVPRRRPRRRLRATRKTVR
;
A
#
# COMPACT_ATOMS: atom_id res chain seq x y z
N MET A 1 -57.44 -28.77 -12.55
CA MET A 1 -56.24 -29.41 -11.97
C MET A 1 -55.11 -28.39 -11.98
N SER A 2 -54.78 -27.80 -10.83
CA SER A 2 -53.67 -26.85 -10.71
C SER A 2 -52.45 -27.61 -10.18
N THR A 3 -51.45 -27.77 -11.03
CA THR A 3 -50.16 -28.39 -10.71
C THR A 3 -49.35 -27.44 -9.83
N ILE A 4 -49.29 -27.74 -8.54
CA ILE A 4 -48.40 -27.04 -7.59
C ILE A 4 -46.97 -27.43 -7.94
N ALA A 5 -46.19 -26.48 -8.47
CA ALA A 5 -44.77 -26.67 -8.73
C ALA A 5 -44.03 -26.88 -7.40
N PRO A 6 -43.11 -27.88 -7.30
CA PRO A 6 -42.37 -28.14 -6.08
C PRO A 6 -41.45 -26.96 -5.75
N ALA A 7 -41.57 -26.44 -4.54
CA ALA A 7 -40.73 -25.36 -4.04
C ALA A 7 -39.26 -25.80 -4.03
N THR A 8 -38.39 -25.05 -4.73
CA THR A 8 -36.95 -25.28 -4.74
C THR A 8 -36.40 -25.17 -3.31
N PRO A 9 -35.66 -26.17 -2.80
CA PRO A 9 -35.16 -26.13 -1.44
C PRO A 9 -34.19 -24.96 -1.29
N ALA A 10 -34.53 -23.99 -0.43
CA ALA A 10 -33.67 -22.86 -0.13
C ALA A 10 -32.31 -23.39 0.39
N PRO A 11 -31.17 -22.91 -0.13
CA PRO A 11 -29.86 -23.39 0.30
C PRO A 11 -29.73 -23.23 1.81
N SER A 12 -29.29 -24.30 2.49
CA SER A 12 -29.14 -24.28 3.93
C SER A 12 -28.26 -23.09 4.33
N ARG A 13 -28.69 -22.29 5.32
CA ARG A 13 -27.94 -21.11 5.81
C ARG A 13 -26.48 -21.46 6.18
N ARG A 14 -26.17 -22.74 6.45
CA ARG A 14 -24.83 -23.27 6.69
C ARG A 14 -23.99 -23.34 5.41
N ALA A 15 -24.53 -23.86 4.30
CA ALA A 15 -23.84 -23.93 3.02
C ALA A 15 -23.48 -22.53 2.49
N ALA A 16 -24.43 -21.59 2.53
CA ALA A 16 -24.20 -20.20 2.13
C ALA A 16 -23.09 -19.52 2.96
N ARG A 17 -23.03 -19.77 4.28
CA ARG A 17 -21.96 -19.26 5.14
C ARG A 17 -20.58 -19.86 4.81
N ARG A 18 -20.52 -21.15 4.49
CA ARG A 18 -19.27 -21.83 4.08
C ARG A 18 -18.76 -21.28 2.76
N LEU A 19 -19.62 -21.13 1.76
CA LEU A 19 -19.30 -20.51 0.46
C LEU A 19 -18.74 -19.09 0.63
N LEU A 20 -19.41 -18.24 1.42
CA LEU A 20 -18.93 -16.88 1.68
C LEU A 20 -17.58 -16.86 2.40
N THR A 21 -17.34 -17.82 3.30
CA THR A 21 -16.06 -17.92 4.01
C THR A 21 -14.95 -18.37 3.06
N ALA A 22 -15.22 -19.38 2.23
CA ALA A 22 -14.28 -19.87 1.22
C ALA A 22 -13.94 -18.78 0.20
N ALA A 23 -14.94 -18.09 -0.36
CA ALA A 23 -14.75 -16.98 -1.28
C ALA A 23 -13.91 -15.86 -0.66
N ARG A 24 -14.13 -15.57 0.63
CA ARG A 24 -13.36 -14.57 1.37
C ARG A 24 -11.90 -14.98 1.59
N ILE A 25 -11.64 -16.26 1.88
CA ILE A 25 -10.27 -16.79 2.02
C ILE A 25 -9.56 -16.74 0.67
N LEU A 26 -10.21 -17.21 -0.40
CA LEU A 26 -9.67 -17.17 -1.76
C LEU A 26 -9.35 -15.74 -2.20
N LEU A 27 -10.24 -14.79 -1.91
CA LEU A 27 -9.97 -13.37 -2.16
C LEU A 27 -8.77 -12.87 -1.34
N GLY A 28 -8.67 -13.24 -0.07
CA GLY A 28 -7.51 -12.90 0.76
C GLY A 28 -6.20 -13.47 0.19
N LEU A 29 -6.22 -14.73 -0.26
CA LEU A 29 -5.06 -15.38 -0.90
C LEU A 29 -4.66 -14.68 -2.19
N ALA A 30 -5.62 -14.31 -3.03
CA ALA A 30 -5.36 -13.56 -4.25
C ALA A 30 -4.70 -12.20 -3.95
N VAL A 31 -5.13 -11.50 -2.90
CA VAL A 31 -4.51 -10.25 -2.46
C VAL A 31 -3.11 -10.48 -1.90
N VAL A 32 -2.87 -11.54 -1.13
CA VAL A 32 -1.52 -11.91 -0.68
C VAL A 32 -0.61 -12.21 -1.87
N ALA A 33 -1.07 -12.99 -2.83
CA ALA A 33 -0.32 -13.31 -4.04
C ALA A 33 0.01 -12.05 -4.85
N LEU A 34 -0.91 -11.08 -4.94
CA LEU A 34 -0.65 -9.79 -5.56
C LEU A 34 0.45 -9.00 -4.82
N GLY A 35 0.43 -8.99 -3.48
CA GLY A 35 1.47 -8.34 -2.70
C GLY A 35 2.85 -9.01 -2.83
N ILE A 36 2.90 -10.34 -2.90
CA ILE A 36 4.14 -11.08 -3.21
C ILE A 36 4.62 -10.77 -4.62
N LEU A 37 3.71 -10.74 -5.60
CA LEU A 37 4.05 -10.39 -6.97
C LEU A 37 4.71 -9.02 -7.03
N PHE A 38 4.19 -8.03 -6.31
CA PHE A 38 4.80 -6.70 -6.17
C PHE A 38 6.25 -6.76 -5.69
N LEU A 39 6.55 -7.60 -4.69
CA LEU A 39 7.93 -7.80 -4.19
C LEU A 39 8.83 -8.47 -5.22
N VAL A 40 8.30 -9.43 -5.99
CA VAL A 40 9.06 -10.15 -7.03
C VAL A 40 9.36 -9.24 -8.22
N VAL A 41 8.43 -8.35 -8.59
CA VAL A 41 8.61 -7.39 -9.70
C VAL A 41 9.19 -6.04 -9.26
N GLU A 42 9.97 -6.03 -8.17
CA GLU A 42 10.52 -4.79 -7.59
C GLU A 42 11.33 -3.97 -8.60
N TYR A 43 12.06 -4.64 -9.49
CA TYR A 43 12.85 -3.99 -10.53
C TYR A 43 11.96 -3.17 -11.48
N SER A 44 10.83 -3.73 -11.90
CA SER A 44 9.84 -3.03 -12.73
C SER A 44 9.20 -1.87 -11.97
N ALA A 45 8.94 -2.03 -10.67
CA ALA A 45 8.46 -0.94 -9.83
C ALA A 45 9.47 0.22 -9.78
N ARG A 46 10.77 -0.07 -9.63
CA ARG A 46 11.83 0.95 -9.64
C ARG A 46 12.00 1.66 -10.97
N LEU A 47 11.74 0.98 -12.09
CA LEU A 47 11.69 1.64 -13.39
C LEU A 47 10.55 2.65 -13.47
N LEU A 48 9.36 2.31 -12.97
CA LEU A 48 8.23 3.25 -12.89
C LEU A 48 8.53 4.40 -11.91
N GLU A 49 9.18 4.12 -10.79
CA GLU A 49 9.62 5.15 -9.85
C GLU A 49 10.64 6.10 -10.48
N ALA A 50 11.58 5.59 -11.27
CA ALA A 50 12.52 6.42 -11.99
C ALA A 50 11.81 7.32 -13.01
N GLN A 51 10.79 6.81 -13.70
CA GLN A 51 10.00 7.60 -14.66
C GLN A 51 9.22 8.72 -13.95
N VAL A 52 8.48 8.39 -12.89
CA VAL A 52 7.70 9.38 -12.14
C VAL A 52 8.63 10.36 -11.42
N GLY A 53 9.72 9.88 -10.84
CA GLY A 53 10.72 10.69 -10.17
C GLY A 53 11.43 11.65 -11.11
N ALA A 54 11.80 11.20 -12.31
CA ALA A 54 12.36 12.07 -13.35
C ALA A 54 11.38 13.17 -13.74
N TRP A 55 10.12 12.82 -14.00
CA TRP A 55 9.08 13.81 -14.33
C TRP A 55 8.89 14.84 -13.20
N LEU A 56 8.84 14.41 -11.94
CA LEU A 56 8.74 15.31 -10.80
C LEU A 56 9.96 16.22 -10.65
N VAL A 57 11.17 15.68 -10.79
CA VAL A 57 12.42 16.43 -10.66
C VAL A 57 12.56 17.47 -11.78
N ASP A 58 12.22 17.11 -13.02
CA ASP A 58 12.18 18.04 -14.17
C ASP A 58 11.17 19.17 -13.95
N THR A 59 10.00 18.85 -13.38
CA THR A 59 8.93 19.83 -13.15
C THR A 59 9.26 20.79 -12.00
N LEU A 60 9.99 20.35 -10.99
CA LEU A 60 10.15 21.09 -9.74
C LEU A 60 11.38 21.99 -9.70
N PHE A 61 12.56 21.51 -10.11
CA PHE A 61 13.79 22.29 -9.90
C PHE A 61 14.95 21.97 -10.85
N ALA A 62 14.95 20.83 -11.56
CA ALA A 62 16.05 20.45 -12.44
C ALA A 62 15.71 20.70 -13.91
N THR A 63 16.69 20.50 -14.79
CA THR A 63 16.48 20.52 -16.24
C THR A 63 16.91 19.19 -16.86
N ASN A 64 16.22 18.79 -17.94
CA ASN A 64 16.53 17.58 -18.70
C ASN A 64 16.53 16.32 -17.82
N ALA A 65 15.62 16.23 -16.85
CA ALA A 65 15.56 15.06 -15.97
C ALA A 65 14.93 13.88 -16.72
N LEU A 66 15.65 12.78 -16.78
CA LEU A 66 15.29 11.61 -17.57
C LEU A 66 15.49 10.32 -16.76
N PRO A 67 14.58 9.34 -16.90
CA PRO A 67 14.80 8.01 -16.36
C PRO A 67 15.94 7.34 -17.13
N SER A 68 16.88 6.73 -16.41
CA SER A 68 18.05 6.07 -17.00
C SER A 68 18.47 4.86 -16.16
N LEU A 69 19.54 4.19 -16.59
CA LEU A 69 20.19 3.12 -15.86
C LEU A 69 21.61 3.55 -15.51
N SER A 70 21.99 3.40 -14.24
CA SER A 70 23.36 3.62 -13.77
C SER A 70 23.90 2.30 -13.25
N ALA A 71 24.90 1.73 -13.94
CA ALA A 71 25.44 0.40 -13.65
C ALA A 71 24.35 -0.69 -13.51
N GLY A 72 23.39 -0.72 -14.44
CA GLY A 72 22.28 -1.68 -14.45
C GLY A 72 21.19 -1.44 -13.40
N THR A 73 21.29 -0.36 -12.63
CA THR A 73 20.31 0.03 -11.60
C THR A 73 19.44 1.18 -12.12
N PRO A 74 18.10 1.12 -11.99
CA PRO A 74 17.22 2.25 -12.26
C PRO A 74 17.68 3.53 -11.55
N ALA A 75 17.72 4.63 -12.29
CA ALA A 75 18.22 5.91 -11.83
C ALA A 75 17.48 7.08 -12.49
N VAL A 76 17.55 8.24 -11.85
CA VAL A 76 17.11 9.52 -12.41
C VAL A 76 18.35 10.34 -12.71
N VAL A 77 18.55 10.71 -13.97
CA VAL A 77 19.64 11.60 -14.39
C VAL A 77 19.05 12.98 -14.61
N PHE A 78 19.68 14.02 -14.10
CA PHE A 78 19.15 15.38 -14.17
C PHE A 78 20.29 16.42 -14.16
N GLY A 79 20.07 17.54 -14.83
CA GLY A 79 21.03 18.66 -14.91
C GLY A 79 20.71 19.75 -13.90
N VAL A 80 21.72 20.15 -13.12
CA VAL A 80 21.67 21.30 -12.19
C VAL A 80 23.02 22.01 -12.19
N HIS A 81 23.02 23.35 -12.24
CA HIS A 81 24.23 24.19 -12.19
C HIS A 81 25.34 23.73 -13.17
N ASP A 82 24.97 23.47 -14.43
CA ASP A 82 25.87 22.97 -15.50
C ASP A 82 26.52 21.60 -15.25
N THR A 83 26.04 20.86 -14.23
CA THR A 83 26.49 19.49 -13.94
C THR A 83 25.36 18.49 -14.11
N PHE A 84 25.68 17.30 -14.62
CA PHE A 84 24.75 16.18 -14.68
C PHE A 84 24.94 15.27 -13.47
N LEU A 85 23.86 15.07 -12.72
CA LEU A 85 23.81 14.20 -11.56
C LEU A 85 22.97 12.97 -11.87
N ALA A 86 23.29 11.85 -11.24
CA ALA A 86 22.57 10.59 -11.40
C ALA A 86 22.20 10.03 -10.03
N LEU A 87 20.91 10.05 -9.71
CA LEU A 87 20.35 9.48 -8.49
C LEU A 87 19.95 8.02 -8.72
N ARG A 88 20.67 7.08 -8.10
CA ARG A 88 20.35 5.64 -8.15
C ARG A 88 19.20 5.30 -7.22
N ILE A 89 18.20 4.60 -7.74
CA ILE A 89 17.09 4.04 -6.96
C ILE A 89 17.47 2.62 -6.58
N THR A 90 17.91 2.40 -5.34
CA THR A 90 18.27 1.08 -4.81
C THR A 90 17.03 0.28 -4.39
N ILE A 91 17.20 -1.01 -4.09
CA ILE A 91 16.10 -1.88 -3.64
C ILE A 91 15.48 -1.37 -2.33
N GLU A 92 16.29 -0.80 -1.43
CA GLU A 92 15.83 -0.21 -0.17
C GLU A 92 14.90 0.99 -0.37
N CYS A 93 15.00 1.65 -1.53
CA CYS A 93 14.14 2.74 -1.95
C CYS A 93 12.87 2.29 -2.67
N SER A 94 12.75 1.00 -2.96
CA SER A 94 11.64 0.51 -3.77
C SER A 94 10.35 0.50 -2.96
N ILE A 95 9.32 1.14 -3.50
CA ILE A 95 7.97 1.09 -2.96
C ILE A 95 7.43 -0.34 -2.93
N ALA A 96 7.96 -1.23 -3.78
CA ALA A 96 7.57 -2.62 -3.82
C ALA A 96 7.65 -3.26 -2.43
N LEU A 97 8.72 -2.98 -1.66
CA LEU A 97 8.90 -3.52 -0.32
C LEU A 97 7.79 -3.06 0.64
N TYR A 98 7.46 -1.78 0.64
CA TYR A 98 6.48 -1.21 1.56
C TYR A 98 5.03 -1.50 1.11
N ALA A 99 4.69 -1.17 -0.13
CA ALA A 99 3.35 -1.39 -0.68
C ALA A 99 3.04 -2.89 -0.76
N GLY A 100 3.99 -3.73 -1.19
CA GLY A 100 3.85 -5.18 -1.21
C GLY A 100 3.57 -5.75 0.18
N SER A 101 4.33 -5.32 1.20
CA SER A 101 4.10 -5.75 2.58
C SER A 101 2.73 -5.32 3.12
N ILE A 102 2.29 -4.09 2.82
CA ILE A 102 0.97 -3.59 3.21
C ILE A 102 -0.14 -4.40 2.53
N VAL A 103 0.01 -4.73 1.24
CA VAL A 103 -0.95 -5.53 0.48
C VAL A 103 -1.02 -6.97 1.03
N ILE A 104 0.12 -7.59 1.32
CA ILE A 104 0.18 -8.92 1.97
C ILE A 104 -0.57 -8.88 3.30
N PHE A 105 -0.25 -7.91 4.17
CA PHE A 105 -0.89 -7.77 5.46
C PHE A 105 -2.41 -7.55 5.34
N GLY A 106 -2.83 -6.73 4.37
CA GLY A 106 -4.23 -6.55 4.02
C GLY A 106 -4.94 -7.85 3.62
N GLY A 107 -4.32 -8.65 2.75
CA GLY A 107 -4.85 -9.95 2.33
C GLY A 107 -5.00 -10.93 3.50
N LEU A 108 -4.01 -10.99 4.39
CA LEU A 108 -4.09 -11.79 5.62
C LEU A 108 -5.23 -11.33 6.54
N LEU A 109 -5.39 -10.02 6.73
CA LEU A 109 -6.50 -9.47 7.52
C LEU A 109 -7.87 -9.74 6.88
N MET A 110 -7.96 -9.82 5.55
CA MET A 110 -9.19 -10.18 4.86
C MET A 110 -9.62 -11.60 5.22
N MET A 111 -8.71 -12.53 5.52
CA MET A 111 -9.06 -13.89 5.94
C MET A 111 -9.68 -13.95 7.34
N LEU A 112 -9.47 -12.93 8.18
CA LEU A 112 -9.99 -12.91 9.55
C LEU A 112 -11.51 -12.65 9.55
N PRO A 113 -12.34 -13.57 10.05
CA PRO A 113 -13.80 -13.48 9.95
C PRO A 113 -14.40 -12.30 10.74
N ARG A 114 -13.65 -11.75 11.70
CA ARG A 114 -14.09 -10.62 12.56
C ARG A 114 -14.04 -9.27 11.86
N LEU A 115 -13.24 -9.13 10.79
CA LEU A 115 -13.02 -7.87 10.10
C LEU A 115 -14.00 -7.68 8.93
N ARG A 116 -14.31 -6.43 8.55
CA ARG A 116 -15.08 -6.17 7.32
C ARG A 116 -14.13 -6.10 6.14
N THR A 117 -14.34 -6.96 5.12
CA THR A 117 -13.53 -6.98 3.89
C THR A 117 -13.35 -5.60 3.27
N VAL A 118 -14.44 -4.85 3.08
CA VAL A 118 -14.40 -3.48 2.51
C VAL A 118 -13.49 -2.55 3.32
N ARG A 119 -13.53 -2.62 4.66
CA ARG A 119 -12.70 -1.76 5.51
C ARG A 119 -11.22 -2.12 5.41
N VAL A 120 -10.92 -3.41 5.31
CA VAL A 120 -9.54 -3.87 5.11
C VAL A 120 -9.04 -3.41 3.75
N VAL A 121 -9.82 -3.59 2.68
CA VAL A 121 -9.45 -3.13 1.33
C VAL A 121 -9.20 -1.62 1.29
N VAL A 122 -10.08 -0.81 1.89
CA VAL A 122 -9.90 0.65 1.96
C VAL A 122 -8.65 1.02 2.76
N ALA A 123 -8.43 0.38 3.92
CA ALA A 123 -7.23 0.63 4.73
C ALA A 123 -5.94 0.26 3.98
N THR A 124 -5.93 -0.89 3.29
CA THR A 124 -4.81 -1.33 2.45
C THR A 124 -4.54 -0.35 1.32
N ALA A 125 -5.58 0.07 0.59
CA ALA A 125 -5.44 1.01 -0.51
C ALA A 125 -4.89 2.37 -0.04
N LEU A 126 -5.41 2.89 1.08
CA LEU A 126 -4.94 4.16 1.64
C LEU A 126 -3.51 4.05 2.17
N GLY A 127 -3.17 2.97 2.88
CA GLY A 127 -1.82 2.75 3.40
C GLY A 127 -0.80 2.58 2.27
N ALA A 128 -1.10 1.76 1.27
CA ALA A 128 -0.23 1.58 0.11
C ALA A 128 -0.09 2.89 -0.69
N GLY A 129 -1.19 3.60 -0.92
CA GLY A 129 -1.19 4.91 -1.59
C GLY A 129 -0.34 5.94 -0.86
N LEU A 130 -0.47 6.04 0.47
CA LEU A 130 0.34 6.94 1.29
C LEU A 130 1.84 6.62 1.17
N MET A 131 2.21 5.34 1.23
CA MET A 131 3.60 4.93 1.07
C MET A 131 4.13 5.25 -0.33
N ILE A 132 3.32 5.08 -1.38
CA ILE A 132 3.70 5.44 -2.76
C ILE A 132 4.02 6.94 -2.84
N LEU A 133 3.15 7.78 -2.27
CA LEU A 133 3.36 9.23 -2.26
C LEU A 133 4.62 9.61 -1.46
N LEU A 134 4.81 9.03 -0.27
CA LEU A 134 6.01 9.29 0.53
C LEU A 134 7.29 8.83 -0.17
N ASN A 135 7.22 7.74 -0.94
CA ASN A 135 8.38 7.32 -1.72
C ASN A 135 8.73 8.31 -2.83
N GLN A 136 7.74 8.90 -3.50
CA GLN A 136 7.99 9.97 -4.47
C GLN A 136 8.61 11.21 -3.81
N VAL A 137 8.08 11.61 -2.65
CA VAL A 137 8.67 12.70 -1.85
C VAL A 137 10.12 12.38 -1.48
N ARG A 138 10.41 11.13 -1.13
CA ARG A 138 11.77 10.69 -0.82
C ARG A 138 12.69 10.77 -2.04
N ILE A 139 12.28 10.30 -3.21
CA ILE A 139 13.09 10.37 -4.44
C ILE A 139 13.39 11.82 -4.80
N VAL A 140 12.38 12.69 -4.81
CA VAL A 140 12.53 14.13 -5.11
C VAL A 140 13.40 14.81 -4.07
N GLY A 141 13.17 14.56 -2.77
CA GLY A 141 13.95 15.14 -1.68
C GLY A 141 15.42 14.72 -1.74
N LEU A 142 15.71 13.46 -2.08
CA LEU A 142 17.08 13.00 -2.27
C LEU A 142 17.75 13.63 -3.50
N ALA A 143 17.01 13.80 -4.59
CA ALA A 143 17.51 14.49 -5.77
C ALA A 143 17.86 15.96 -5.45
N TRP A 144 17.00 16.64 -4.68
CA TRP A 144 17.21 18.02 -4.24
C TRP A 144 18.39 18.16 -3.28
N VAL A 145 18.52 17.26 -2.31
CA VAL A 145 19.68 17.27 -1.40
C VAL A 145 20.97 16.99 -2.17
N LEU A 146 20.95 16.07 -3.13
CA LEU A 146 22.11 15.78 -3.98
C LEU A 146 22.51 16.99 -4.83
N SER A 147 21.56 17.79 -5.30
CA SER A 147 21.86 18.99 -6.08
C SER A 147 22.42 20.14 -5.25
N GLU A 148 21.95 20.31 -4.01
CA GLU A 148 22.32 21.46 -3.18
C GLU A 148 23.54 21.18 -2.28
N TYR A 149 23.63 19.98 -1.72
CA TYR A 149 24.62 19.61 -0.70
C TYR A 149 25.62 18.54 -1.17
N GLY A 150 25.52 18.10 -2.43
CA GLY A 150 26.41 17.09 -3.00
C GLY A 150 26.29 15.71 -2.35
N ARG A 151 27.34 14.89 -2.49
CA ARG A 151 27.31 13.47 -2.06
C ARG A 151 27.23 13.29 -0.54
N ASP A 152 27.94 14.11 0.23
CA ASP A 152 27.97 13.97 1.69
C ASP A 152 26.58 14.25 2.31
N GLY A 153 25.91 15.32 1.83
CA GLY A 153 24.54 15.62 2.21
C GLY A 153 23.57 14.52 1.76
N PHE A 154 23.79 13.97 0.56
CA PHE A 154 22.99 12.85 0.05
C PHE A 154 23.15 11.60 0.92
N GLU A 155 24.34 11.20 1.35
CA GLU A 155 24.54 10.00 2.18
C GLU A 155 23.86 10.14 3.55
N TRP A 156 23.93 11.32 4.15
CA TRP A 156 23.22 11.60 5.39
C TRP A 156 21.70 11.56 5.22
N ALA A 157 21.18 12.21 4.17
CA ALA A 157 19.74 12.22 3.88
C ALA A 157 19.21 10.85 3.46
N HIS A 158 20.01 10.07 2.73
CA HIS A 158 19.67 8.72 2.28
C HIS A 158 19.58 7.74 3.43
N SER A 159 20.55 7.79 4.36
CA SER A 159 20.61 6.89 5.51
C SER A 159 19.57 7.26 6.59
N LEU A 160 19.72 8.43 7.20
CA LEU A 160 18.95 8.80 8.39
C LEU A 160 17.60 9.43 8.03
N GLY A 161 17.63 10.42 7.12
CA GLY A 161 16.43 11.16 6.72
C GLY A 161 15.40 10.28 6.03
N GLY A 162 15.85 9.46 5.08
CA GLY A 162 15.03 8.53 4.33
C GLY A 162 14.38 7.46 5.22
N SER A 163 15.16 6.86 6.14
CA SER A 163 14.66 5.86 7.08
C SER A 163 13.62 6.44 8.05
N PHE A 164 13.88 7.63 8.58
CA PHE A 164 12.94 8.31 9.48
C PHE A 164 11.62 8.65 8.77
N LEU A 165 11.69 9.21 7.55
CA LEU A 165 10.52 9.55 6.75
C LEU A 165 9.65 8.32 6.47
N MET A 166 10.26 7.21 6.04
CA MET A 166 9.53 5.98 5.72
C MET A 166 8.98 5.30 6.97
N THR A 167 9.70 5.33 8.08
CA THR A 167 9.21 4.80 9.37
C THR A 167 8.02 5.60 9.88
N ALA A 168 8.10 6.93 9.84
CA ALA A 168 6.97 7.79 10.19
C ALA A 168 5.76 7.52 9.28
N GLY A 169 5.98 7.38 7.98
CA GLY A 169 4.96 7.00 7.01
C GLY A 169 4.29 5.66 7.31
N LEU A 170 5.08 4.67 7.71
CA LEU A 170 4.59 3.36 8.11
C LEU A 170 3.75 3.44 9.39
N VAL A 171 4.18 4.23 10.39
CA VAL A 171 3.42 4.48 11.62
C VAL A 171 2.08 5.15 11.30
N VAL A 172 2.06 6.15 10.42
CA VAL A 172 0.82 6.81 9.97
C VAL A 172 -0.07 5.82 9.24
N SER A 173 0.49 5.01 8.33
CA SER A 173 -0.25 3.96 7.60
C SER A 173 -0.88 2.95 8.57
N LEU A 174 -0.13 2.52 9.60
CA LEU A 174 -0.64 1.65 10.64
C LEU A 174 -1.76 2.34 11.45
N GLY A 175 -1.59 3.63 11.76
CA GLY A 175 -2.64 4.44 12.38
C GLY A 175 -3.92 4.49 11.55
N VAL A 176 -3.82 4.64 10.23
CA VAL A 176 -4.95 4.56 9.29
C VAL A 176 -5.61 3.19 9.34
N PHE A 177 -4.82 2.10 9.33
CA PHE A 177 -5.33 0.73 9.50
C PHE A 177 -6.09 0.57 10.81
N LEU A 178 -5.51 1.01 11.92
CA LEU A 178 -6.12 0.92 13.25
C LEU A 178 -7.30 1.89 13.43
N GLY A 179 -7.40 2.96 12.64
CA GLY A 179 -8.56 3.84 12.63
C GLY A 179 -9.75 3.23 11.88
N ILE A 180 -9.49 2.58 10.74
CA ILE A 180 -10.53 2.10 9.81
C ILE A 180 -11.02 0.70 10.18
N VAL A 181 -10.10 -0.21 10.52
CA VAL A 181 -10.40 -1.65 10.66
C VAL A 181 -11.26 -1.98 11.89
N PRO A 182 -11.07 -1.38 13.07
CA PRO A 182 -11.85 -1.74 14.25
C PRO A 182 -13.35 -1.53 14.08
N ARG A 183 -14.10 -2.50 14.58
CA ARG A 183 -15.51 -2.35 14.92
C ARG A 183 -15.64 -2.48 16.44
N ARG A 184 -15.78 -1.36 17.13
CA ARG A 184 -16.66 -1.36 18.31
C ARG A 184 -18.06 -1.66 17.77
N ARG A 185 -18.49 -2.93 17.76
CA ARG A 185 -19.93 -3.19 17.81
C ARG A 185 -20.35 -2.69 19.19
N PRO A 186 -21.20 -1.66 19.32
CA PRO A 186 -21.84 -1.43 20.60
C PRO A 186 -22.54 -2.75 20.91
N ARG A 187 -22.17 -3.39 22.02
CA ARG A 187 -23.02 -4.38 22.65
C ARG A 187 -24.33 -3.65 22.89
N ARG A 188 -25.29 -3.75 21.97
CA ARG A 188 -26.69 -3.39 22.21
C ARG A 188 -27.22 -4.47 23.16
N ARG A 189 -26.70 -4.42 24.41
CA ARG A 189 -27.17 -5.13 25.58
C ARG A 189 -28.66 -4.79 25.68
N LEU A 190 -29.49 -5.80 25.49
CA LEU A 190 -30.46 -6.20 26.52
C LEU A 190 -31.20 -5.02 27.18
N ARG A 191 -31.91 -4.20 26.41
CA ARG A 191 -32.83 -3.17 26.94
C ARG A 191 -34.21 -3.21 26.29
N ALA A 192 -34.67 -4.41 25.92
CA ALA A 192 -36.07 -4.66 25.59
C ALA A 192 -36.71 -5.79 26.43
N THR A 193 -35.97 -6.36 27.40
CA THR A 193 -36.48 -7.33 28.40
C THR A 193 -36.94 -6.65 29.69
N ARG A 194 -37.34 -5.38 29.63
CA ARG A 194 -37.96 -4.64 30.74
C ARG A 194 -39.28 -4.00 30.32
N LYS A 195 -40.06 -4.72 29.50
CA LYS A 195 -41.49 -4.46 29.24
C LYS A 195 -42.40 -5.60 29.73
N THR A 196 -41.85 -6.48 30.57
CA THR A 196 -42.60 -7.42 31.40
C THR A 196 -42.29 -7.09 32.84
N VAL A 197 -43.01 -6.15 33.43
CA VAL A 197 -43.45 -6.11 34.85
C VAL A 197 -44.34 -4.86 35.01
N ARG A 198 -45.59 -5.14 35.39
CA ARG A 198 -46.74 -4.27 35.70
C ARG A 198 -47.60 -3.89 34.51
#